data_AF-A0A3N5XDM1-F1
#
_entry.id   AF-A0A3N5XDM1-F1
#
_cell.length_a   1.000
_cell.length_b   1.000
_cell.length_c   1.000
_cell.angle_alpha   90.00
_cell.angle_beta   90.00
_cell.angle_gamma   90.00
#
_symmetry.space_group_name_H-M   'P 1'
#
loop_
_entity.id
_entity.type
_entity.pdbx_description
1 polymer ?
#
loop_
_entity_poly.entity_id
_entity_poly.type
_entity_poly.pdbx_seq_one_letter_code
_entity_poly.pdbx_strand_id
1 'polypeptide(L)'
;MKKRKARPKESSWEPDWVRDDLPPRTTPYTEEELDLLTDGVIQGIEDTPAWRNLVREHGEKEARQMVRDVIYARGPGILNPKPNPN
;
A
#
# COMPACT_ATOMS: atom_id res chain seq x y z
N MET A 1 5.16 -24.54 -47.97
CA MET A 1 4.75 -23.81 -46.75
C MET A 1 5.57 -24.32 -45.57
N LYS A 2 6.55 -23.55 -45.08
CA LYS A 2 7.42 -23.97 -43.97
C LYS A 2 6.72 -23.66 -42.64
N LYS A 3 6.42 -24.71 -41.86
CA LYS A 3 5.73 -24.59 -40.57
C LYS A 3 6.58 -23.76 -39.60
N ARG A 4 6.01 -22.69 -39.06
CA ARG A 4 6.60 -21.91 -37.97
C ARG A 4 6.67 -22.83 -36.74
N LYS A 5 7.88 -23.14 -36.26
CA LYS A 5 8.07 -23.73 -34.92
C LYS A 5 7.54 -22.73 -33.91
N ALA A 6 6.55 -23.13 -33.12
CA ALA A 6 6.14 -22.37 -31.94
C ALA A 6 7.32 -22.31 -30.97
N ARG A 7 7.62 -21.12 -30.46
CA ARG A 7 8.58 -20.91 -29.38
C ARG A 7 8.08 -21.68 -28.15
N PRO A 8 8.92 -22.41 -27.40
CA PRO A 8 8.50 -22.96 -26.12
C PRO A 8 8.01 -21.80 -25.26
N LYS A 9 6.82 -21.94 -24.68
CA LYS A 9 6.30 -21.01 -23.68
C LYS A 9 7.32 -21.02 -22.54
N GLU A 10 8.00 -19.90 -22.31
CA GLU A 10 8.80 -19.71 -21.10
C GLU A 10 7.90 -20.06 -19.91
N SER A 11 8.24 -21.14 -19.22
CA SER A 11 7.64 -21.46 -17.94
C SER A 11 8.00 -20.32 -17.00
N SER A 12 7.01 -19.49 -16.65
CA SER A 12 7.10 -18.58 -15.51
C SER A 12 7.49 -19.45 -14.31
N TRP A 13 8.77 -19.44 -13.95
CA TRP A 13 9.24 -19.97 -12.68
C TRP A 13 8.77 -18.94 -11.66
N GLU A 14 7.54 -19.11 -11.20
CA GLU A 14 7.10 -18.49 -9.96
C GLU A 14 7.51 -19.46 -8.85
N PRO A 15 8.35 -19.02 -7.91
CA PRO A 15 8.68 -19.83 -6.76
C PRO A 15 7.43 -20.20 -5.96
N ASP A 16 7.42 -21.36 -5.30
CA ASP A 16 6.27 -21.84 -4.49
C ASP A 16 5.84 -20.90 -3.35
N TRP A 17 6.67 -19.90 -3.02
CA TRP A 17 6.39 -18.84 -2.06
C TRP A 17 5.67 -17.62 -2.64
N VAL A 18 5.59 -17.49 -3.97
CA VAL A 18 4.76 -16.50 -4.65
C VAL A 18 3.39 -17.11 -4.84
N ARG A 19 2.46 -16.70 -3.98
CA ARG A 19 1.08 -17.16 -3.99
C ARG A 19 0.16 -16.00 -4.32
N ASP A 20 -0.34 -15.96 -5.54
CA ASP A 20 -1.34 -14.97 -6.00
C ASP A 20 -2.71 -15.14 -5.32
N ASP A 21 -2.89 -16.21 -4.55
CA ASP A 21 -4.13 -16.58 -3.85
C ASP A 21 -4.10 -16.28 -2.35
N LEU A 22 -3.11 -15.51 -1.85
CA LEU A 22 -3.12 -15.07 -0.46
C LEU A 22 -4.35 -14.19 -0.22
N PRO A 23 -5.19 -14.51 0.79
CA PRO A 23 -6.30 -13.65 1.12
C PRO A 23 -5.77 -12.25 1.46
N PRO A 24 -6.45 -11.17 1.07
CA PRO A 24 -6.06 -9.84 1.49
C PRO A 24 -5.94 -9.84 3.01
N ARG A 25 -4.86 -9.22 3.54
CA ARG A 25 -4.73 -9.06 4.99
C ARG A 25 -6.04 -8.42 5.49
N THR A 26 -6.70 -9.06 6.45
CA THR A 26 -7.95 -8.55 7.06
C THR A 26 -7.68 -7.89 8.40
N THR A 27 -6.48 -8.03 8.93
CA THR A 27 -6.04 -7.41 10.17
C THR A 27 -5.77 -5.92 9.92
N PRO A 28 -6.45 -5.01 10.64
CA PRO A 28 -6.09 -3.60 10.66
C PRO A 28 -4.63 -3.43 11.10
N TYR A 29 -3.99 -2.35 10.67
CA TYR A 29 -2.66 -2.01 11.17
C TYR A 29 -2.72 -1.71 12.68
N THR A 30 -1.70 -2.14 13.43
CA THR A 30 -1.49 -1.61 14.78
C THR A 30 -1.10 -0.13 14.71
N GLU A 31 -1.17 0.58 15.85
CA GLU A 31 -0.72 1.98 15.90
C GLU A 31 0.77 2.09 15.56
N GLU A 32 1.60 1.14 16.01
CA GLU A 32 3.03 1.15 15.69
C GLU A 32 3.30 0.85 14.21
N GLU A 33 2.58 -0.10 13.61
CA GLU A 33 2.68 -0.39 12.18
C GLU A 33 2.29 0.83 11.34
N LEU A 34 1.23 1.54 11.75
CA LEU A 34 0.75 2.73 11.06
C LEU A 34 1.75 3.89 11.16
N ASP A 35 2.37 4.08 12.32
CA ASP A 35 3.38 5.11 12.53
C ASP A 35 4.66 4.81 11.72
N LEU A 36 5.11 3.56 11.69
CA LEU A 36 6.24 3.12 10.87
C LEU A 36 5.99 3.33 9.37
N LEU A 37 4.79 2.99 8.89
CA LEU A 37 4.40 3.24 7.50
C LEU A 37 4.35 4.73 7.19
N THR A 38 3.82 5.54 8.11
CA THR A 38 3.76 6.99 7.98
C THR A 38 5.17 7.57 7.85
N ASP A 39 6.10 7.14 8.70
CA ASP A 39 7.48 7.63 8.68
C ASP A 39 8.21 7.22 7.41
N GLY A 40 8.03 5.98 6.95
CA GLY A 40 8.58 5.52 5.68
C GLY A 40 8.04 6.29 4.48
N VAL A 41 6.74 6.60 4.46
CA VAL A 41 6.14 7.43 3.40
C VAL A 41 6.71 8.84 3.44
N ILE A 42 6.78 9.47 4.61
CA ILE A 42 7.32 10.83 4.78
C ILE A 42 8.77 10.89 4.31
N GLN A 43 9.62 9.95 4.74
CA GLN A 43 11.01 9.86 4.27
C GLN A 43 11.11 9.75 2.74
N GLY A 44 10.17 9.05 2.10
CA GLY A 44 10.12 8.95 0.64
C GLY A 44 9.66 10.22 -0.08
N ILE A 45 8.95 11.12 0.61
CA ILE A 45 8.36 12.34 0.00
C ILE A 45 8.89 13.64 0.57
N GLU A 46 9.80 13.61 1.55
CA GLU A 46 10.22 14.79 2.32
C GLU A 46 10.81 15.91 1.43
N ASP A 47 11.56 15.53 0.39
CA ASP A 47 12.16 16.47 -0.55
C ASP A 47 11.20 17.01 -1.61
N THR A 48 9.98 16.46 -1.68
CA THR A 48 9.01 16.83 -2.71
C THR A 48 8.43 18.22 -2.45
N PRO A 49 8.10 18.99 -3.51
CA PRO A 49 7.35 20.23 -3.36
C PRO A 49 5.99 20.02 -2.69
N ALA A 50 5.37 18.85 -2.90
CA ALA A 50 4.07 18.51 -2.33
C ALA A 50 4.13 18.44 -0.80
N TRP A 51 5.11 17.72 -0.24
CA TRP A 51 5.32 17.67 1.22
C TRP A 51 5.64 19.05 1.79
N ARG A 52 6.56 19.79 1.17
CA ARG A 52 6.92 21.14 1.63
C ARG A 52 5.73 22.12 1.64
N ASN A 53 4.87 22.06 0.62
CA ASN A 53 3.66 22.87 0.58
C ASN A 53 2.67 22.46 1.66
N LEU A 54 2.46 21.14 1.85
CA LEU A 54 1.56 20.61 2.88
C LEU A 54 2.01 21.03 4.29
N VAL A 55 3.30 20.91 4.58
CA VAL A 55 3.89 21.36 5.85
C VAL A 55 3.78 22.88 6.01
N ARG A 56 3.96 23.66 4.94
CA ARG A 56 3.79 25.12 5.00
C ARG A 56 2.34 25.53 5.28
N GLU A 57 1.37 24.80 4.75
CA GLU A 57 -0.05 25.13 4.88
C GLU A 57 -0.65 24.69 6.22
N HIS A 58 -0.26 23.51 6.72
CA HIS A 58 -0.87 22.91 7.90
C HIS A 58 0.07 22.73 9.10
N GLY A 59 1.38 22.90 8.89
CA GLY A 59 2.39 22.54 9.88
C GLY A 59 2.73 21.05 9.83
N GLU A 60 3.93 20.70 10.31
CA GLU A 60 4.48 19.34 10.19
C GLU A 60 3.65 18.28 10.93
N LYS A 61 3.16 18.61 12.13
CA LYS A 61 2.35 17.69 12.94
C LYS A 61 1.03 17.30 12.24
N GLU A 62 0.31 18.29 11.73
CA GLU A 62 -0.96 18.08 11.02
C GLU A 62 -0.71 17.39 9.67
N ALA A 63 0.34 17.79 8.94
CA ALA A 63 0.73 17.12 7.69
C ALA A 63 1.04 15.64 7.90
N ARG A 64 1.75 15.29 8.98
CA ARG A 64 2.01 13.90 9.37
C ARG A 64 0.72 13.15 9.71
N GLN A 65 -0.20 13.77 10.45
CA GLN A 65 -1.49 13.17 10.78
C GLN A 65 -2.32 12.91 9.52
N MET A 66 -2.33 13.83 8.54
CA MET A 66 -3.02 13.63 7.28
C MET A 66 -2.45 12.45 6.48
N VAL A 67 -1.13 12.29 6.43
CA VAL A 67 -0.49 11.11 5.80
C VAL A 67 -0.92 9.83 6.52
N ARG A 68 -0.88 9.84 7.86
CA ARG A 68 -1.31 8.72 8.70
C ARG A 68 -2.76 8.32 8.43
N ASP A 69 -3.67 9.29 8.36
CA ASP A 69 -5.09 9.08 8.10
C ASP A 69 -5.34 8.50 6.70
N VAL A 70 -4.58 8.95 5.69
CA VAL A 70 -4.66 8.40 4.32
C VAL A 70 -4.18 6.94 4.30
N ILE A 71 -3.10 6.62 5.00
CA ILE A 71 -2.58 5.24 5.10
C ILE A 71 -3.59 4.36 5.83
N TYR A 72 -4.19 4.86 6.92
CA TYR A 72 -5.24 4.16 7.64
C TYR A 72 -6.47 3.91 6.74
N ALA A 73 -6.94 4.94 6.03
CA ALA A 73 -8.09 4.88 5.13
C ALA A 73 -7.90 3.90 3.95
N ARG A 74 -6.65 3.74 3.48
CA ARG A 74 -6.28 2.83 2.38
C ARG A 74 -5.80 1.46 2.86
N GLY A 75 -5.67 1.29 4.17
CA GLY A 75 -5.18 0.07 4.78
C GLY A 75 -6.20 -1.08 4.69
N PRO A 76 -5.73 -2.32 4.91
CA PRO A 76 -6.55 -3.53 4.87
C PRO A 76 -7.77 -3.53 5.81
N GLY A 77 -7.81 -2.64 6.81
CA GLY A 77 -8.86 -2.58 7.83
C GLY A 77 -10.12 -1.78 7.47
N ILE A 78 -10.18 -1.05 6.35
CA ILE A 78 -11.33 -0.18 6.01
C ILE A 78 -12.34 -0.86 5.06
N LEU A 79 -11.92 -1.88 4.30
CA LEU A 79 -12.79 -2.59 3.36
C LEU A 79 -13.80 -3.55 4.02
N ASN A 80 -13.87 -3.58 5.34
CA ASN A 80 -14.90 -4.35 6.06
C ASN A 80 -15.56 -3.49 7.15
N PRO A 81 -16.42 -2.52 6.79
CA PRO A 81 -17.43 -2.06 7.73
C PRO A 81 -18.24 -3.32 8.11
N LYS A 82 -18.24 -3.70 9.39
CA LYS A 82 -19.10 -4.79 9.87
C LYS A 82 -20.50 -4.63 9.24
N PRO A 83 -21.14 -5.67 8.70
CA PRO A 83 -22.52 -5.55 8.27
C PRO A 83 -23.33 -5.18 9.51
N ASN A 84 -23.97 -4.01 9.47
CA ASN A 84 -24.88 -3.56 10.50
C ASN A 84 -25.98 -4.64 10.65
N PRO A 85 -26.14 -5.29 11.82
CA PRO A 85 -27.29 -6.15 12.04
C PRO A 85 -28.51 -5.24 12.17
N ASN A 86 -29.40 -5.30 11.16
CA ASN A 86 -30.73 -4.73 11.23
C ASN A 86 -31.60 -5.50 12.23
#